data_AF-A0AA42B7P0-F1
#
_entry.id   AF-A0AA42B7P0-F1
#
_cell.length_a   1.000
_cell.length_b   1.000
_cell.length_c   1.000
_cell.angle_alpha   90.00
_cell.angle_beta   90.00
_cell.angle_gamma   90.00
#
_symmetry.space_group_name_H-M   'P 1'
#
loop_
_entity.id
_entity.type
_entity.pdbx_description
1 polymer ?
#
loop_
_entity_poly.entity_id
_entity_poly.type
_entity_poly.pdbx_seq_one_letter_code
_entity_poly.pdbx_strand_id
1 'polypeptide(L)'
;MHQIIAKGAATMAVLISPALTAVEIGLHCRNPDLEIRCFEGSCDSSDDFTPMHVVINTDNSMSICAYSGCWEGPSEYFSSGTFEAFFAHQLSFLPMKSASMNADFAVVFDYADEMAIVKGFGFAMPMQCEPL
;
A
#
# COMPACT_ATOMS: atom_id res chain seq x y z
N MET A 1 -73.25 -14.90 20.05
CA MET A 1 -72.19 -13.86 19.94
C MET A 1 -70.85 -14.55 20.08
N HIS A 2 -70.17 -14.80 18.96
CA HIS A 2 -68.84 -15.42 18.92
C HIS A 2 -67.78 -14.32 18.91
N GLN A 3 -66.86 -14.32 19.88
CA GLN A 3 -65.64 -13.51 19.80
C GLN A 3 -64.46 -14.45 19.51
N ILE A 4 -63.81 -14.22 18.38
CA ILE A 4 -62.58 -14.89 17.96
C ILE A 4 -61.42 -13.98 18.36
N ILE A 5 -60.58 -14.45 19.28
CA ILE A 5 -59.34 -13.77 19.69
C ILE A 5 -58.25 -14.17 18.68
N ALA A 6 -57.82 -13.23 17.85
CA ALA A 6 -56.69 -13.42 16.93
C ALA A 6 -55.36 -13.31 17.70
N LYS A 7 -54.61 -14.41 17.80
CA LYS A 7 -53.24 -14.44 18.29
C LYS A 7 -52.32 -13.89 17.19
N GLY A 8 -51.82 -12.67 17.36
CA GLY A 8 -50.76 -12.11 16.50
C GLY A 8 -49.42 -12.77 16.81
N ALA A 9 -48.88 -13.53 15.86
CA ALA A 9 -47.51 -14.03 15.91
C ALA A 9 -46.57 -12.91 15.45
N ALA A 10 -45.70 -12.43 16.35
CA ALA A 10 -44.66 -11.48 16.01
C ALA A 10 -43.50 -12.22 15.32
N THR A 11 -43.32 -11.98 14.02
CA THR A 11 -42.20 -12.51 13.25
C THR A 11 -40.97 -11.62 13.50
N MET A 12 -39.99 -12.13 14.26
CA MET A 12 -38.67 -11.49 14.37
C MET A 12 -37.95 -11.61 13.02
N ALA A 13 -37.72 -10.49 12.35
CA ALA A 13 -36.82 -10.42 11.19
C ALA A 13 -35.37 -10.35 11.70
N VAL A 14 -34.59 -11.39 11.43
CA VAL A 14 -33.14 -11.39 11.67
C VAL A 14 -32.49 -10.60 10.55
N LEU A 15 -31.98 -9.41 10.86
CA LEU A 15 -31.18 -8.61 9.94
C LEU A 15 -29.79 -9.25 9.82
N ILE A 16 -29.57 -9.99 8.73
CA ILE A 16 -28.24 -10.46 8.35
C ILE A 16 -27.52 -9.25 7.75
N SER A 17 -26.74 -8.54 8.57
CA SER A 17 -25.82 -7.52 8.05
C SER A 17 -24.74 -8.23 7.22
N PRO A 18 -24.54 -7.87 5.94
CA PRO A 18 -23.39 -8.35 5.21
C PRO A 18 -22.15 -7.81 5.90
N ALA A 19 -21.28 -8.71 6.38
CA ALA A 19 -19.94 -8.33 6.75
C ALA A 19 -19.28 -7.80 5.48
N LEU A 20 -18.98 -6.50 5.44
CA LEU A 20 -18.06 -5.96 4.45
C LEU A 20 -16.72 -6.65 4.71
N THR A 21 -16.38 -7.66 3.91
CA THR A 21 -15.01 -8.16 3.84
C THR A 21 -14.17 -7.02 3.31
N ALA A 22 -13.32 -6.44 4.15
CA ALA A 22 -12.22 -5.61 3.67
C ALA A 22 -11.43 -6.49 2.70
N VAL A 23 -11.40 -6.09 1.43
CA VAL A 23 -10.47 -6.70 0.48
C VAL A 23 -9.12 -6.13 0.88
N GLU A 24 -8.27 -6.96 1.47
CA GLU A 24 -6.85 -6.65 1.59
C GLU A 24 -6.30 -6.68 0.15
N ILE A 25 -6.18 -5.50 -0.47
CA ILE A 25 -5.66 -5.38 -1.83
C ILE A 25 -4.14 -5.26 -1.70
N GLY A 26 -3.42 -6.20 -2.30
CA GLY A 26 -2.00 -6.03 -2.51
C GLY A 26 -1.74 -5.09 -3.69
N LEU A 27 -0.59 -4.42 -3.72
CA LEU A 27 -0.23 -3.48 -4.78
C LEU A 27 1.10 -3.86 -5.42
N HIS A 28 1.20 -3.68 -6.73
CA HIS A 28 2.44 -3.73 -7.49
C HIS A 28 2.63 -2.42 -8.24
N CYS A 29 3.71 -1.71 -7.95
CA CYS A 29 4.00 -0.41 -8.52
C CYS A 29 5.36 -0.38 -9.23
N ARG A 30 5.47 0.43 -10.29
CA ARG A 30 6.71 0.63 -11.07
C ARG A 30 6.86 2.10 -11.45
N ASN A 31 8.09 2.59 -11.60
CA ASN A 31 8.38 3.91 -12.17
C ASN A 31 8.82 3.74 -13.64
N PRO A 32 7.93 3.70 -14.64
CA PRO A 32 8.36 3.45 -16.02
C PRO A 32 9.13 4.61 -16.65
N ASP A 33 8.92 5.84 -16.17
CA ASP A 33 9.28 7.03 -16.92
C ASP A 33 10.30 7.96 -16.23
N LEU A 34 10.39 7.93 -14.89
CA LEU A 34 11.09 8.96 -14.14
C LEU A 34 11.84 8.42 -12.92
N GLU A 35 13.05 8.93 -12.69
CA GLU A 35 13.78 8.81 -11.43
C GLU A 35 14.06 10.19 -10.84
N ILE A 36 13.58 10.43 -9.61
CA ILE A 36 13.81 11.66 -8.84
C ILE A 36 14.64 11.30 -7.61
N ARG A 37 15.80 11.96 -7.50
CA ARG A 37 16.67 11.87 -6.33
C ARG A 37 16.63 13.17 -5.57
N CYS A 38 16.41 13.08 -4.26
CA CYS A 38 16.37 14.20 -3.35
C CYS A 38 17.46 14.10 -2.28
N PHE A 39 18.32 15.11 -2.23
CA PHE A 39 19.41 15.24 -1.26
C PHE A 39 19.57 16.70 -0.85
N GLU A 40 19.95 16.98 0.40
CA GLU A 40 20.20 18.35 0.88
C GLU A 40 19.07 19.38 0.65
N GLY A 41 17.82 18.91 0.54
CA GLY A 41 16.65 19.78 0.38
C GLY A 41 16.32 20.17 -1.07
N SER A 42 17.06 19.65 -2.05
CA SER A 42 16.69 19.71 -3.46
C SER A 42 16.28 18.33 -3.98
N CYS A 43 15.60 18.32 -5.13
CA CYS A 43 15.30 17.12 -5.89
C CYS A 43 15.65 17.37 -7.35
N ASP A 44 16.32 16.41 -7.98
CA ASP A 44 16.70 16.46 -9.38
C ASP A 44 16.20 15.19 -10.07
N SER A 45 15.76 15.33 -11.32
CA SER A 45 15.50 14.18 -12.19
C SER A 45 16.84 13.63 -12.69
N SER A 46 16.99 12.31 -12.65
CA SER A 46 18.16 11.63 -13.19
C SER A 46 17.94 11.23 -14.65
N ASP A 47 18.92 11.49 -15.51
CA ASP A 47 18.96 10.93 -16.87
C ASP A 47 19.33 9.43 -16.85
N ASP A 48 20.07 8.99 -15.82
CA ASP A 48 20.35 7.59 -15.53
C ASP A 48 19.16 7.00 -14.78
N PHE A 49 18.47 6.06 -15.42
CA PHE A 49 17.21 5.51 -14.97
C PHE A 49 17.40 4.09 -14.41
N THR A 50 17.04 3.90 -13.14
CA THR A 50 16.96 2.58 -12.52
C THR A 50 15.49 2.19 -12.39
N PRO A 51 15.04 1.12 -13.05
CA PRO A 51 13.73 0.55 -12.78
C PRO A 51 13.61 0.19 -11.30
N MET A 52 12.64 0.78 -10.64
CA MET A 52 12.23 0.52 -9.27
C MET A 52 10.87 -0.17 -9.28
N HIS A 53 10.76 -1.22 -8.49
CA HIS A 53 9.53 -1.98 -8.30
C HIS A 53 9.16 -1.95 -6.82
N VAL A 54 7.89 -1.69 -6.53
CA VAL A 54 7.35 -1.74 -5.17
C VAL A 54 6.25 -2.78 -5.14
N VAL A 55 6.31 -3.68 -4.16
CA VAL A 55 5.27 -4.66 -3.89
C VAL A 55 4.81 -4.47 -2.45
N ILE A 56 3.51 -4.28 -2.28
CA ILE A 56 2.82 -4.30 -0.99
C ILE A 56 1.96 -5.56 -0.98
N ASN A 57 2.29 -6.50 -0.11
CA ASN A 57 1.52 -7.73 0.03
C ASN A 57 0.33 -7.54 0.97
N THR A 58 -0.63 -8.44 0.87
CA THR A 58 -1.83 -8.48 1.73
C THR A 58 -1.55 -8.85 3.19
N ASP A 59 -0.31 -9.20 3.52
CA ASP A 59 0.16 -9.40 4.90
C ASP A 59 0.87 -8.15 5.47
N ASN A 60 0.75 -7.01 4.78
CA ASN A 60 1.43 -5.76 5.04
C ASN A 60 2.96 -5.85 4.99
N SER A 61 3.54 -6.82 4.27
CA SER A 61 4.96 -6.77 3.92
C SER A 61 5.19 -5.91 2.69
N MET A 62 6.32 -5.18 2.69
CA MET A 62 6.75 -4.29 1.63
C MET A 62 8.08 -4.81 1.05
N SER A 63 8.18 -4.81 -0.28
CA SER A 63 9.42 -5.02 -1.02
C SER A 63 9.64 -3.86 -1.98
N ILE A 64 10.82 -3.25 -1.95
CA ILE A 64 11.23 -2.17 -2.85
C ILE A 64 12.50 -2.62 -3.54
N CYS A 65 12.40 -2.99 -4.80
CA CYS A 65 13.52 -3.49 -5.59
C CYS A 65 14.04 -2.38 -6.50
N ALA A 66 15.34 -2.12 -6.42
CA ALA A 66 16.06 -1.26 -7.32
C ALA A 66 17.49 -1.78 -7.49
N TYR A 67 18.11 -1.48 -8.62
CA TYR A 67 19.46 -1.96 -8.95
C TYR A 67 19.53 -3.51 -8.88
N SER A 68 20.41 -4.05 -8.04
CA SER A 68 20.66 -5.49 -7.88
C SER A 68 20.01 -6.10 -6.64
N GLY A 69 19.15 -5.37 -5.93
CA GLY A 69 18.59 -5.85 -4.67
C GLY A 69 17.24 -5.24 -4.29
N CYS A 70 16.72 -5.69 -3.15
CA CYS A 70 15.43 -5.27 -2.63
C CYS A 70 15.52 -4.93 -1.16
N TRP A 71 14.88 -3.83 -0.75
CA TRP A 71 14.56 -3.55 0.63
C TRP A 71 13.29 -4.30 1.01
N GLU A 72 13.37 -5.20 1.99
CA GLU A 72 12.25 -6.07 2.37
C GLU A 72 11.99 -6.05 3.89
N GLY A 73 10.71 -6.14 4.25
CA GLY A 73 10.28 -6.17 5.65
C GLY A 73 8.81 -5.79 5.84
N PRO A 74 8.35 -5.68 7.10
CA PRO A 74 6.97 -5.30 7.40
C PRO A 74 6.72 -3.81 7.16
N SER A 75 5.45 -3.45 6.97
CA SER A 75 4.96 -2.07 6.88
C SER A 75 3.71 -1.87 7.72
N GLU A 76 3.48 -0.62 8.11
CA GLU A 76 2.27 -0.15 8.77
C GLU A 76 1.31 0.41 7.72
N TYR A 77 0.02 0.10 7.83
CA TYR A 77 -1.02 0.52 6.89
C TYR A 77 -1.95 1.57 7.50
N PHE A 78 -2.26 2.59 6.71
CA PHE A 78 -3.24 3.63 7.03
C PHE A 78 -4.08 3.93 5.79
N SER A 79 -5.37 4.15 5.98
CA SER A 79 -6.26 4.59 4.90
C SER A 79 -7.05 5.82 5.29
N SER A 80 -7.26 6.70 4.31
CA SER A 80 -8.04 7.92 4.46
C SER A 80 -8.61 8.37 3.12
N GLY A 81 -9.91 8.17 2.91
CA GLY A 81 -10.57 8.53 1.66
C GLY A 81 -10.10 7.66 0.51
N THR A 82 -9.60 8.26 -0.57
CA THR A 82 -9.03 7.54 -1.73
C THR A 82 -7.55 7.18 -1.55
N PHE A 83 -6.94 7.60 -0.43
CA PHE A 83 -5.52 7.36 -0.19
C PHE A 83 -5.29 6.17 0.75
N GLU A 84 -4.31 5.36 0.37
CA GLU A 84 -3.68 4.37 1.24
C GLU A 84 -2.22 4.73 1.43
N ALA A 85 -1.75 4.60 2.66
CA ALA A 85 -0.38 4.91 3.04
C ALA A 85 0.25 3.71 3.74
N PHE A 86 1.45 3.36 3.30
CA PHE A 86 2.26 2.29 3.84
C PHE A 86 3.58 2.87 4.33
N PHE A 87 3.91 2.63 5.60
CA PHE A 87 5.16 3.10 6.20
C PHE A 87 5.99 1.90 6.63
N ALA A 88 7.20 1.79 6.12
CA ALA A 88 8.12 0.73 6.46
C ALA A 88 9.38 1.32 7.09
N HIS A 89 9.85 0.68 8.16
CA HIS A 89 11.01 1.09 8.91
C HIS A 89 12.09 0.02 8.87
N GLN A 90 13.33 0.45 8.65
CA GLN A 90 14.52 -0.42 8.69
C GLN A 90 14.41 -1.65 7.79
N LEU A 91 13.85 -1.48 6.58
CA LEU A 91 13.78 -2.56 5.61
C LEU A 91 15.18 -3.08 5.28
N SER A 92 15.33 -4.40 5.27
CA SER A 92 16.64 -5.04 5.04
C SER A 92 16.94 -5.11 3.55
N PHE A 93 18.12 -4.65 3.14
CA PHE A 93 18.55 -4.81 1.75
C PHE A 93 19.03 -6.25 1.50
N LEU A 94 18.48 -6.92 0.49
CA LEU A 94 18.82 -8.28 0.07
C LEU A 94 19.32 -8.31 -1.37
N PRO A 95 20.26 -9.22 -1.73
CA PRO A 95 20.86 -10.26 -0.88
C PRO A 95 21.97 -9.73 0.05
N MET A 96 22.42 -8.49 -0.13
CA MET A 96 23.49 -7.90 0.67
C MET A 96 22.97 -7.38 2.02
N LYS A 97 22.90 -8.26 3.02
CA LYS A 97 22.53 -7.89 4.39
C LYS A 97 23.59 -6.98 5.02
N SER A 98 23.47 -5.68 4.83
CA SER A 98 24.24 -4.66 5.55
C SER A 98 23.28 -3.71 6.25
N ALA A 99 23.45 -3.53 7.56
CA ALA A 99 22.66 -2.56 8.33
C ALA A 99 22.81 -1.12 7.79
N SER A 100 23.94 -0.79 7.14
CA SER A 100 24.15 0.51 6.51
C SER A 100 23.28 0.76 5.27
N MET A 101 22.69 -0.30 4.72
CA MET A 101 21.79 -0.26 3.57
C MET A 101 20.33 -0.36 4.00
N ASN A 102 20.05 -0.52 5.30
CA ASN A 102 18.66 -0.50 5.77
C ASN A 102 18.06 0.88 5.53
N ALA A 103 16.78 0.91 5.19
CA ALA A 103 16.11 2.14 4.81
C ALA A 103 14.67 2.18 5.30
N ASP A 104 14.21 3.40 5.54
CA ASP A 104 12.81 3.69 5.79
C ASP A 104 12.16 4.15 4.49
N PHE A 105 10.92 3.72 4.27
CA PHE A 105 10.13 4.09 3.11
C PHE A 105 8.70 4.42 3.49
N ALA A 106 8.14 5.40 2.78
CA ALA A 106 6.73 5.70 2.76
C ALA A 106 6.21 5.52 1.34
N VAL A 107 5.04 4.90 1.20
CA VAL A 107 4.32 4.75 -0.07
C VAL A 107 2.93 5.29 0.15
N VAL A 108 2.50 6.25 -0.67
CA VAL A 108 1.11 6.74 -0.65
C VAL A 108 0.50 6.46 -2.00
N PHE A 109 -0.52 5.61 -2.03
CA PHE A 109 -1.28 5.24 -3.20
C PHE A 109 -2.60 6.01 -3.24
N ASP A 110 -2.98 6.48 -4.43
CA ASP A 110 -4.28 7.10 -4.68
C ASP A 110 -5.09 6.22 -5.65
N TYR A 111 -6.24 5.73 -5.18
CA TYR A 111 -7.16 4.94 -6.01
C TYR A 111 -7.76 5.74 -7.17
N ALA A 112 -7.72 7.08 -7.13
CA ALA A 112 -8.35 7.92 -8.15
C ALA A 112 -7.57 7.93 -9.48
N ASP A 113 -6.25 7.89 -9.42
CA ASP A 113 -5.36 7.93 -10.59
C ASP A 113 -4.54 6.64 -10.78
N GLU A 114 -4.66 5.68 -9.88
CA GLU A 114 -3.89 4.43 -9.86
C GLU A 114 -2.38 4.68 -9.77
N MET A 115 -1.99 5.78 -9.12
CA MET A 115 -0.60 6.18 -8.91
C MET A 115 -0.21 6.08 -7.44
N ALA A 116 1.07 5.83 -7.19
CA ALA A 116 1.66 6.01 -5.86
C ALA A 116 2.83 6.98 -5.88
N ILE A 117 3.08 7.64 -4.75
CA ILE A 117 4.32 8.35 -4.47
C ILE A 117 5.13 7.53 -3.46
N VAL A 118 6.38 7.25 -3.79
CA VAL A 118 7.34 6.55 -2.91
C VAL A 118 8.38 7.54 -2.41
N LYS A 119 8.62 7.55 -1.10
CA LYS A 119 9.68 8.33 -0.45
C LYS A 119 10.54 7.44 0.43
N GLY A 120 11.83 7.31 0.11
CA GLY A 120 12.81 6.67 0.98
C GLY A 120 14.18 6.60 0.33
N PHE A 121 15.22 6.42 1.15
CA PHE A 121 16.62 6.26 0.71
C PHE A 121 17.11 7.30 -0.34
N GLY A 122 16.66 8.56 -0.21
CA GLY A 122 17.00 9.64 -1.14
C GLY A 122 16.17 9.70 -2.42
N PHE A 123 15.12 8.88 -2.58
CA PHE A 123 14.19 8.92 -3.71
C PHE A 123 12.88 9.63 -3.36
N ALA A 124 12.18 10.18 -4.36
CA ALA A 124 10.82 10.71 -4.25
C ALA A 124 10.05 10.49 -5.57
N MET A 125 9.47 9.30 -5.74
CA MET A 125 9.16 8.74 -7.06
C MET A 125 7.66 8.62 -7.29
N PRO A 126 7.11 9.15 -8.38
CA PRO A 126 5.79 8.72 -8.85
C PRO A 126 5.88 7.33 -9.47
N MET A 127 4.89 6.50 -9.17
CA MET A 127 4.80 5.10 -9.58
C MET A 127 3.43 4.83 -10.18
N GLN A 128 3.39 4.05 -11.26
CA GLN A 128 2.15 3.46 -11.78
C GLN A 128 1.91 2.16 -11.03
N CYS A 129 0.68 1.93 -10.57
CA CYS A 129 0.34 0.78 -9.73
C CYS A 129 -0.80 -0.05 -10.31
N GLU A 130 -0.78 -1.34 -10.00
CA GLU A 130 -1.86 -2.29 -10.26
C GLU A 130 -2.14 -3.12 -9.00
N PRO A 131 -3.41 -3.46 -8.71
CA PRO A 131 -3.74 -4.46 -7.70
C PRO A 131 -3.06 -5.82 -8.00
N LEU A 132 -2.63 -6.53 -6.95
CA LEU A 132 -2.11 -7.90 -7.03
C LEU A 132 -3.20 -8.94 -7.32
#